data_AF-A0A2A4NEE8-F1
#
_entry.id   AF-A0A2A4NEE8-F1
#
_cell.length_a   1.000
_cell.length_b   1.000
_cell.length_c   1.000
_cell.angle_alpha   90.00
_cell.angle_beta   90.00
_cell.angle_gamma   90.00
#
_symmetry.space_group_name_H-M   'P 1'
#
loop_
_entity.id
_entity.type
_entity.pdbx_description
1 polymer ?
#
loop_
_entity_poly.entity_id
_entity_poly.type
_entity_poly.pdbx_seq_one_letter_code
_entity_poly.pdbx_strand_id
1 'polypeptide(L)'
;KVVHFFYFYVLWVTIQFAFKAPVWFAEGAGMSDLILKYLTVFVEPFGTLWFIYMLPVFFIVTRLLKSVPWWAMMLGAAVLQILPIHVGHMLIDEFASRYVFFLAGYLFATNIFNMADWIKQNTSLAVIGLAAWAVINGVFVFAGVPDFLSQSLKVTSFADLPIISLGLGGLGGLAIITVSTLLSMLSWTRFLKFLGRNSIVIYLAFFLPMAISRTVLLKYASFLDIGTISALVTFAGVIGPVILYGLIQFTGFGKFLFERPQWAILDKHSASKASLNSNDDKDKTPGLLNPAE
;
A
#
# COMPACT_ATOMS: atom_id res chain seq x y z
N LYS A 1 11.72 5.60 -11.70
CA LYS A 1 10.60 5.05 -10.88
C LYS A 1 11.01 3.80 -10.09
N VAL A 2 11.59 2.76 -10.72
CA VAL A 2 11.96 1.50 -10.04
C VAL A 2 13.11 1.65 -9.03
N VAL A 3 14.18 2.36 -9.39
CA VAL A 3 15.37 2.62 -8.53
C VAL A 3 14.99 3.23 -7.17
N HIS A 4 13.89 4.00 -7.13
CA HIS A 4 13.39 4.63 -5.92
C HIS A 4 12.83 3.63 -4.90
N PHE A 5 12.02 2.67 -5.38
CA PHE A 5 11.50 1.61 -4.52
C PHE A 5 12.64 0.76 -3.96
N PHE A 6 13.67 0.53 -4.77
CA PHE A 6 14.85 -0.21 -4.34
C PHE A 6 15.63 0.51 -3.23
N TYR A 7 15.80 1.84 -3.29
CA TYR A 7 16.43 2.61 -2.22
C TYR A 7 15.70 2.43 -0.88
N PHE A 8 14.38 2.68 -0.85
CA PHE A 8 13.62 2.53 0.39
C PHE A 8 13.57 1.08 0.86
N TYR A 9 13.51 0.13 -0.06
CA TYR A 9 13.55 -1.28 0.23
C TYR A 9 14.87 -1.66 0.93
N VAL A 10 16.03 -1.34 0.34
CA VAL A 10 17.36 -1.63 0.92
C VAL A 10 17.50 -0.98 2.29
N LEU A 11 17.12 0.30 2.41
CA LEU A 11 17.22 1.05 3.64
C LEU A 11 16.41 0.38 4.77
N TRP A 12 15.13 0.09 4.52
CA TRP A 12 14.24 -0.47 5.52
C TRP A 12 14.50 -1.95 5.81
N VAL A 13 14.92 -2.73 4.82
CA VAL A 13 15.43 -4.10 5.03
C VAL A 13 16.60 -4.06 5.99
N THR A 14 17.56 -3.15 5.77
CA THR A 14 18.77 -3.05 6.61
C THR A 14 18.41 -2.65 8.04
N ILE A 15 17.49 -1.70 8.22
CA ILE A 15 16.98 -1.32 9.54
C ILE A 15 16.29 -2.51 10.22
N GLN A 16 15.33 -3.17 9.54
CA GLN A 16 14.63 -4.32 10.14
C GLN A 16 15.59 -5.46 10.50
N PHE A 17 16.57 -5.73 9.63
CA PHE A 17 17.58 -6.74 9.89
C PHE A 17 18.43 -6.39 11.11
N ALA A 18 18.85 -5.12 11.26
CA ALA A 18 19.64 -4.68 12.41
C ALA A 18 18.91 -4.88 13.75
N PHE A 19 17.56 -4.78 13.77
CA PHE A 19 16.77 -5.05 14.97
C PHE A 19 16.49 -6.55 15.20
N LYS A 20 16.42 -7.36 14.14
CA LYS A 20 16.14 -8.81 14.24
C LYS A 20 17.39 -9.66 14.46
N ALA A 21 18.53 -9.27 13.88
CA ALA A 21 19.77 -10.03 13.94
C ALA A 21 20.25 -10.32 15.37
N PRO A 22 20.18 -9.38 16.34
CA PRO A 22 20.55 -9.67 17.72
C PRO A 22 19.67 -10.75 18.37
N VAL A 23 18.38 -10.81 18.01
CA VAL A 23 17.44 -11.82 18.52
C VAL A 23 17.81 -13.19 17.98
N TRP A 24 18.04 -13.32 16.67
CA TRP A 24 18.47 -14.58 16.06
C TRP A 24 19.83 -15.05 16.55
N PHE A 25 20.75 -14.11 16.77
CA PHE A 25 22.05 -14.44 17.36
C PHE A 25 21.91 -14.99 18.78
N ALA A 26 21.02 -14.39 19.60
CA ALA A 26 20.72 -14.90 20.94
C ALA A 26 20.01 -16.27 20.92
N GLU A 27 19.29 -16.59 19.85
CA GLU A 27 18.68 -17.91 19.60
C GLU A 27 19.67 -18.96 19.06
N GLY A 28 20.95 -18.58 18.88
CA GLY A 28 22.03 -19.50 18.48
C GLY A 28 22.40 -19.48 17.00
N ALA A 29 21.89 -18.52 16.21
CA ALA A 29 22.27 -18.39 14.80
C ALA A 29 23.75 -17.97 14.67
N GLY A 30 24.50 -18.64 13.78
CA GLY A 30 25.88 -18.29 13.48
C GLY A 30 25.99 -17.01 12.64
N MET A 31 27.19 -16.41 12.59
CA MET A 31 27.43 -15.23 11.74
C MET A 31 27.19 -15.53 10.25
N SER A 32 27.52 -16.74 9.80
CA SER A 32 27.22 -17.23 8.44
C SER A 32 25.73 -17.24 8.15
N ASP A 33 24.90 -17.65 9.11
CA ASP A 33 23.45 -17.74 8.96
C ASP A 33 22.83 -16.35 8.89
N LEU A 34 23.35 -15.39 9.65
CA LEU A 34 22.92 -14.00 9.58
C LEU A 34 23.22 -13.38 8.22
N ILE A 35 24.43 -13.60 7.68
CA ILE A 35 24.80 -13.11 6.34
C ILE A 35 23.90 -13.74 5.28
N LEU A 36 23.69 -15.06 5.34
CA LEU A 36 22.83 -15.77 4.40
C LEU A 36 21.39 -15.25 4.48
N LYS A 37 20.85 -15.07 5.70
CA LYS A 37 19.53 -14.46 5.92
C LYS A 37 19.45 -13.07 5.30
N TYR A 38 20.46 -12.21 5.49
CA TYR A 38 20.47 -10.86 4.90
C TYR A 38 20.44 -10.90 3.36
N LEU A 39 21.22 -11.79 2.74
CA LEU A 39 21.26 -11.95 1.29
C LEU A 39 19.93 -12.50 0.75
N THR A 40 19.34 -13.48 1.43
CA THR A 40 18.05 -14.07 1.03
C THR A 40 16.93 -13.03 1.02
N VAL A 41 16.98 -11.98 1.86
CA VAL A 41 15.94 -10.94 1.88
C VAL A 41 15.72 -10.31 0.51
N PHE A 42 16.79 -10.08 -0.25
CA PHE A 42 16.71 -9.45 -1.57
C PHE A 42 15.96 -10.29 -2.61
N VAL A 43 15.78 -11.58 -2.35
CA VAL A 43 14.97 -12.51 -3.14
C VAL A 43 13.62 -12.73 -2.47
N GLU A 44 13.59 -12.90 -1.14
CA GLU A 44 12.39 -13.14 -0.34
C GLU A 44 12.28 -12.11 0.81
N PRO A 45 11.56 -11.00 0.58
CA PRO A 45 11.44 -9.90 1.55
C PRO A 45 10.87 -10.33 2.91
N PHE A 46 11.31 -9.68 3.99
CA PHE A 46 10.74 -9.93 5.31
C PHE A 46 9.42 -9.20 5.56
N GLY A 47 8.54 -9.86 6.31
CA GLY A 47 7.37 -9.24 6.93
C GLY A 47 6.47 -8.61 5.88
N THR A 48 6.11 -7.35 6.06
CA THR A 48 5.24 -6.66 5.11
C THR A 48 5.98 -6.11 3.90
N LEU A 49 7.32 -5.99 3.92
CA LEU A 49 8.12 -5.28 2.90
C LEU A 49 8.01 -5.86 1.48
N TRP A 50 7.48 -7.08 1.35
CA TRP A 50 7.13 -7.68 0.08
C TRP A 50 6.29 -6.73 -0.78
N PHE A 51 5.36 -5.97 -0.17
CA PHE A 51 4.48 -5.09 -0.93
C PHE A 51 5.26 -3.99 -1.67
N ILE A 52 6.24 -3.34 -1.01
CA ILE A 52 7.12 -2.34 -1.66
C ILE A 52 7.94 -2.98 -2.78
N TYR A 53 8.42 -4.21 -2.57
CA TYR A 53 9.15 -4.96 -3.57
C TYR A 53 8.28 -5.30 -4.78
N MET A 54 7.00 -5.63 -4.56
CA MET A 54 6.07 -6.04 -5.62
C MET A 54 5.57 -4.89 -6.48
N LEU A 55 5.46 -3.66 -5.94
CA LEU A 55 5.03 -2.49 -6.71
C LEU A 55 5.83 -2.27 -8.02
N PRO A 56 7.19 -2.25 -8.02
CA PRO A 56 7.95 -2.14 -9.25
C PRO A 56 7.78 -3.36 -10.16
N VAL A 57 7.63 -4.57 -9.61
CA VAL A 57 7.38 -5.79 -10.39
C VAL A 57 6.06 -5.69 -11.13
N PHE A 58 4.97 -5.36 -10.43
CA PHE A 58 3.66 -5.10 -11.02
C PHE A 58 3.73 -4.04 -12.11
N PHE A 59 4.39 -2.91 -11.83
CA PHE A 59 4.58 -1.85 -12.81
C PHE A 59 5.33 -2.33 -14.07
N ILE A 60 6.41 -3.09 -13.91
CA ILE A 60 7.18 -3.63 -15.04
C ILE A 60 6.31 -4.57 -15.86
N VAL A 61 5.63 -5.53 -15.22
CA VAL A 61 4.77 -6.50 -15.91
C VAL A 61 3.64 -5.81 -16.66
N THR A 62 2.91 -4.88 -16.02
CA THR A 62 1.86 -4.09 -16.69
C THR A 62 2.41 -3.28 -17.86
N ARG A 63 3.61 -2.72 -17.72
CA ARG A 63 4.26 -1.96 -18.80
C ARG A 63 4.67 -2.86 -19.98
N LEU A 64 5.13 -4.07 -19.72
CA LEU A 64 5.48 -5.05 -20.76
C LEU A 64 4.22 -5.53 -21.50
N LEU A 65 3.11 -5.71 -20.78
CA LEU A 65 1.84 -6.15 -21.33
C LEU A 65 0.98 -5.01 -21.92
N LYS A 66 1.49 -3.78 -22.00
CA LYS A 66 0.72 -2.60 -22.46
C LYS A 66 0.10 -2.73 -23.86
N SER A 67 0.64 -3.62 -24.70
CA SER A 67 0.13 -3.87 -26.06
C SER A 67 -1.05 -4.84 -26.09
N VAL A 68 -1.30 -5.56 -24.99
CA VAL A 68 -2.42 -6.49 -24.83
C VAL A 68 -3.67 -5.68 -24.52
N PRO A 69 -4.84 -6.02 -25.10
CA PRO A 69 -6.08 -5.32 -24.75
C PRO A 69 -6.42 -5.49 -23.27
N TRP A 70 -7.00 -4.44 -22.67
CA TRP A 70 -7.23 -4.36 -21.22
C TRP A 70 -8.05 -5.54 -20.66
N TRP A 71 -9.04 -6.03 -21.40
CA TRP A 71 -9.90 -7.14 -20.98
C TRP A 71 -9.13 -8.46 -20.90
N ALA A 72 -8.17 -8.68 -21.81
CA ALA A 72 -7.35 -9.88 -21.81
C ALA A 72 -6.34 -9.85 -20.66
N MET A 73 -5.77 -8.67 -20.35
CA MET A 73 -4.93 -8.50 -19.15
C MET A 73 -5.73 -8.77 -17.87
N MET A 74 -6.95 -8.25 -17.77
CA MET A 74 -7.83 -8.47 -16.62
C MET A 74 -8.22 -9.95 -16.49
N LEU A 75 -8.58 -10.62 -17.59
CA LEU A 75 -8.91 -12.04 -17.57
C LEU A 75 -7.70 -12.88 -17.15
N GLY A 76 -6.52 -12.63 -17.70
CA GLY A 76 -5.29 -13.31 -17.31
C GLY A 76 -4.97 -13.12 -15.82
N ALA A 77 -5.11 -11.90 -15.31
CA ALA A 77 -4.88 -11.60 -13.89
C ALA A 77 -5.95 -12.25 -12.98
N ALA A 78 -7.21 -12.29 -13.42
CA ALA A 78 -8.29 -12.97 -12.70
C ALA A 78 -8.05 -14.48 -12.64
N VAL A 79 -7.62 -15.11 -13.74
CA VAL A 79 -7.25 -16.52 -13.76
C VAL A 79 -6.09 -16.80 -12.80
N LEU A 80 -5.06 -15.96 -12.80
CA LEU A 80 -3.95 -16.09 -11.85
C LEU A 80 -4.39 -16.02 -10.39
N GLN A 81 -5.34 -15.13 -10.06
CA GLN A 81 -5.85 -14.99 -8.70
C GLN A 81 -6.79 -16.15 -8.29
N ILE A 82 -7.56 -16.67 -9.25
CA ILE A 82 -8.50 -17.78 -9.04
C ILE A 82 -7.75 -19.11 -8.86
N LEU A 83 -6.62 -19.28 -9.55
CA LEU A 83 -5.81 -20.48 -9.44
C LEU A 83 -5.10 -20.50 -8.06
N PRO A 84 -5.15 -21.62 -7.31
CA PRO A 84 -4.51 -21.74 -6.00
C PRO A 84 -2.99 -21.92 -6.15
N ILE A 85 -2.30 -20.92 -6.69
CA ILE A 85 -0.86 -20.92 -6.90
C ILE A 85 -0.17 -20.73 -5.54
N HIS A 86 0.38 -21.82 -5.02
CA HIS A 86 1.18 -21.86 -3.80
C HIS A 86 2.47 -22.63 -4.09
N VAL A 87 3.41 -21.96 -4.75
CA VAL A 87 4.67 -22.58 -5.20
C VAL A 87 5.70 -22.61 -4.07
N GLY A 88 5.41 -21.96 -2.94
CA GLY A 88 6.31 -21.86 -1.79
C GLY A 88 7.24 -20.65 -1.85
N HIS A 89 7.17 -19.87 -2.93
CA HIS A 89 7.84 -18.59 -3.07
C HIS A 89 6.84 -17.46 -2.85
N MET A 90 6.97 -16.78 -1.72
CA MET A 90 6.03 -15.75 -1.29
C MET A 90 5.76 -14.68 -2.36
N LEU A 91 6.78 -14.23 -3.10
CA LEU A 91 6.59 -13.21 -4.14
C LEU A 91 5.75 -13.69 -5.33
N ILE A 92 5.87 -14.96 -5.71
CA ILE A 92 5.09 -15.54 -6.80
C ILE A 92 3.64 -15.71 -6.37
N ASP A 93 3.44 -16.20 -5.14
CA ASP A 93 2.11 -16.42 -4.58
C ASP A 93 1.38 -15.08 -4.36
N GLU A 94 2.07 -14.04 -3.87
CA GLU A 94 1.54 -12.68 -3.77
C GLU A 94 1.33 -12.03 -5.15
N PHE A 95 2.17 -12.35 -6.15
CA PHE A 95 1.94 -11.87 -7.51
C PHE A 95 0.61 -12.41 -8.05
N ALA A 96 0.44 -13.72 -8.02
CA ALA A 96 -0.73 -14.40 -8.55
C ALA A 96 -2.01 -13.90 -7.87
N SER A 97 -1.98 -13.77 -6.54
CA SER A 97 -3.15 -13.38 -5.76
C SER A 97 -3.48 -11.89 -5.79
N ARG A 98 -2.50 -10.98 -5.95
CA ARG A 98 -2.71 -9.53 -5.79
C ARG A 98 -2.65 -8.73 -7.08
N TYR A 99 -2.02 -9.24 -8.15
CA TYR A 99 -1.79 -8.48 -9.37
C TYR A 99 -3.10 -7.97 -10.00
N VAL A 100 -4.19 -8.75 -9.93
CA VAL A 100 -5.50 -8.35 -10.45
C VAL A 100 -6.04 -7.07 -9.83
N PHE A 101 -5.83 -6.86 -8.53
CA PHE A 101 -6.28 -5.66 -7.83
C PHE A 101 -5.43 -4.44 -8.18
N PHE A 102 -4.12 -4.63 -8.32
CA PHE A 102 -3.23 -3.58 -8.82
C PHE A 102 -3.62 -3.15 -10.24
N LEU A 103 -3.82 -4.12 -11.12
CA LEU A 103 -4.19 -3.89 -12.51
C LEU A 103 -5.55 -3.18 -12.62
N ALA A 104 -6.54 -3.61 -11.83
CA ALA A 104 -7.83 -2.95 -11.76
C ALA A 104 -7.70 -1.48 -11.29
N GLY A 105 -6.93 -1.23 -10.23
CA GLY A 105 -6.66 0.13 -9.77
C GLY A 105 -5.97 1.01 -10.81
N TYR A 106 -5.05 0.44 -11.60
CA TYR A 106 -4.38 1.13 -12.70
C TYR A 106 -5.32 1.42 -13.87
N LEU A 107 -6.06 0.42 -14.36
CA LEU A 107 -6.94 0.53 -15.53
C LEU A 107 -8.15 1.42 -15.26
N PHE A 108 -8.75 1.32 -14.07
CA PHE A 108 -9.99 2.00 -13.71
C PHE A 108 -9.76 3.24 -12.83
N ALA A 109 -8.54 3.78 -12.79
CA ALA A 109 -8.20 4.93 -11.94
C ALA A 109 -9.15 6.12 -12.14
N THR A 110 -9.43 6.50 -13.40
CA THR A 110 -10.36 7.59 -13.71
C THR A 110 -11.78 7.29 -13.22
N ASN A 111 -12.27 6.07 -13.40
CA ASN A 111 -13.59 5.66 -12.92
C ASN A 111 -13.68 5.70 -11.38
N ILE A 112 -12.60 5.30 -10.69
CA ILE A 112 -12.51 5.37 -9.23
C ILE A 112 -12.60 6.83 -8.74
N PHE A 113 -11.90 7.76 -9.39
CA PHE A 113 -11.97 9.18 -9.02
C PHE A 113 -13.34 9.79 -9.33
N ASN A 114 -13.93 9.47 -10.49
CA ASN A 114 -15.28 9.90 -10.84
C ASN A 114 -16.32 9.37 -9.85
N MET A 115 -16.17 8.11 -9.40
CA MET A 115 -17.03 7.53 -8.37
C MET A 115 -16.88 8.27 -7.04
N ALA A 116 -15.65 8.60 -6.63
CA ALA A 116 -15.42 9.38 -5.41
C ALA A 116 -16.08 10.76 -5.49
N ASP A 117 -16.04 11.43 -6.64
CA ASP A 117 -16.73 12.72 -6.82
C ASP A 117 -18.26 12.56 -6.84
N TRP A 118 -18.79 11.48 -7.44
CA TRP A 118 -20.21 11.15 -7.38
C TRP A 118 -20.68 10.88 -5.95
N ILE A 119 -19.89 10.16 -5.15
CA ILE A 119 -20.19 9.85 -3.73
C ILE A 119 -20.34 11.15 -2.93
N LYS A 120 -19.46 12.15 -3.15
CA LYS A 120 -19.55 13.44 -2.46
C LYS A 120 -20.85 14.19 -2.76
N GLN A 121 -21.40 14.01 -3.96
CA GLN A 121 -22.66 14.63 -4.39
C GLN A 121 -23.89 13.82 -3.94
N ASN A 122 -23.72 12.52 -3.66
CA ASN A 122 -24.81 11.57 -3.41
C ASN A 122 -24.59 10.76 -2.11
N THR A 123 -24.23 11.46 -1.02
CA THR A 123 -23.87 10.86 0.27
C THR A 123 -24.88 9.84 0.79
N SER A 124 -26.18 10.14 0.72
CA SER A 124 -27.24 9.24 1.21
C SER A 124 -27.29 7.92 0.43
N LEU A 125 -27.22 7.99 -0.91
CA LEU A 125 -27.17 6.80 -1.76
C LEU A 125 -25.90 6.00 -1.54
N ALA A 126 -24.76 6.67 -1.33
CA ALA A 126 -23.50 6.00 -1.01
C ALA A 126 -23.56 5.23 0.32
N VAL A 127 -24.20 5.79 1.35
CA VAL A 127 -24.41 5.10 2.64
C VAL A 127 -25.35 3.91 2.49
N ILE A 128 -26.44 4.05 1.73
CA ILE A 128 -27.36 2.93 1.45
C ILE A 128 -26.64 1.83 0.68
N GLY A 129 -25.86 2.18 -0.35
CA GLY A 129 -25.05 1.22 -1.11
C GLY A 129 -24.01 0.52 -0.24
N LEU A 130 -23.37 1.22 0.69
CA LEU A 130 -22.44 0.64 1.66
C LEU A 130 -23.15 -0.34 2.61
N ALA A 131 -24.34 0.01 3.10
CA ALA A 131 -25.15 -0.88 3.94
C ALA A 131 -25.57 -2.14 3.18
N ALA A 132 -26.02 -1.99 1.93
CA ALA A 132 -26.36 -3.11 1.05
C ALA A 132 -25.14 -4.02 0.81
N TRP A 133 -23.99 -3.43 0.50
CA TRP A 133 -22.73 -4.19 0.37
C TRP A 133 -22.38 -4.94 1.66
N ALA A 134 -22.51 -4.31 2.83
CA ALA A 134 -22.20 -4.95 4.11
C ALA A 134 -23.10 -6.15 4.38
N VAL A 135 -24.40 -6.06 4.06
CA VAL A 135 -25.34 -7.18 4.16
C VAL A 135 -24.97 -8.29 3.18
N ILE A 136 -24.75 -7.96 1.91
CA ILE A 136 -24.37 -8.95 0.88
C ILE A 136 -23.08 -9.65 1.29
N ASN A 137 -22.03 -8.89 1.62
CA ASN A 137 -20.74 -9.44 2.03
C ASN A 137 -20.89 -10.30 3.29
N GLY A 138 -21.67 -9.85 4.28
CA GLY A 138 -21.97 -10.62 5.49
C GLY A 138 -22.65 -11.96 5.17
N VAL A 139 -23.65 -11.96 4.30
CA VAL A 139 -24.32 -13.20 3.87
C VAL A 139 -23.34 -14.16 3.22
N PHE A 140 -22.50 -13.71 2.28
CA PHE A 140 -21.56 -14.59 1.59
C PHE A 140 -20.43 -15.14 2.49
N VAL A 141 -20.02 -14.37 3.50
CA VAL A 141 -18.99 -14.77 4.45
C VAL A 141 -19.53 -15.72 5.53
N PHE A 142 -20.74 -15.46 6.04
CA PHE A 142 -21.30 -16.23 7.16
C PHE A 142 -22.25 -17.35 6.73
N ALA A 143 -22.77 -17.33 5.50
CA ALA A 143 -23.52 -18.48 4.97
C ALA A 143 -22.55 -19.60 4.60
N GLY A 144 -22.73 -20.75 5.25
CA GLY A 144 -22.03 -21.97 4.90
C GLY A 144 -22.46 -22.47 3.52
N VAL A 145 -21.53 -23.13 2.81
CA VAL A 145 -21.86 -23.83 1.57
C VAL A 145 -22.46 -25.21 1.86
N PRO A 146 -23.23 -25.81 0.93
CA PRO A 146 -23.68 -27.19 1.07
C PRO A 146 -22.52 -28.19 1.24
N ASP A 147 -22.76 -29.26 2.01
CA ASP A 147 -21.72 -30.25 2.38
C ASP A 147 -20.99 -30.88 1.19
N PHE A 148 -21.69 -31.09 0.08
CA PHE A 148 -21.07 -31.63 -1.13
C PHE A 148 -19.98 -30.69 -1.69
N LEU A 149 -20.19 -29.38 -1.57
CA LEU A 149 -19.31 -28.36 -2.12
C LEU A 149 -18.13 -28.10 -1.17
N SER A 150 -18.39 -28.09 0.15
CA SER A 150 -17.34 -27.96 1.16
C SER A 150 -16.33 -29.10 1.08
N GLN A 151 -16.79 -30.33 0.90
CA GLN A 151 -15.91 -31.49 0.78
C GLN A 151 -15.14 -31.52 -0.55
N SER A 152 -15.78 -31.12 -1.65
CA SER A 152 -15.17 -31.17 -3.00
C SER A 152 -14.13 -30.06 -3.22
N LEU A 153 -14.42 -28.85 -2.74
CA LEU A 153 -13.59 -27.65 -3.00
C LEU A 153 -12.83 -27.17 -1.76
N LYS A 154 -12.98 -27.82 -0.60
CA LYS A 154 -12.36 -27.43 0.68
C LYS A 154 -12.66 -25.98 1.08
N VAL A 155 -13.89 -25.54 0.83
CA VAL A 155 -14.40 -24.19 1.13
C VAL A 155 -15.39 -24.25 2.28
N THR A 156 -15.43 -23.23 3.14
CA THR A 156 -16.34 -23.19 4.28
C THR A 156 -17.49 -22.21 4.05
N SER A 157 -17.26 -21.18 3.25
CA SER A 157 -18.22 -20.13 2.93
C SER A 157 -18.33 -19.90 1.42
N PHE A 158 -19.43 -19.26 0.98
CA PHE A 158 -19.55 -18.85 -0.42
C PHE A 158 -18.47 -17.84 -0.82
N ALA A 159 -17.94 -17.07 0.13
CA ALA A 159 -16.86 -16.11 -0.09
C ALA A 159 -15.52 -16.76 -0.46
N ASP A 160 -15.34 -18.05 -0.19
CA ASP A 160 -14.11 -18.78 -0.54
C ASP A 160 -14.13 -19.30 -1.99
N LEU A 161 -15.30 -19.28 -2.66
CA LEU A 161 -15.40 -19.73 -4.05
C LEU A 161 -14.64 -18.77 -4.97
N PRO A 162 -13.75 -19.24 -5.87
CA PRO A 162 -12.76 -18.35 -6.51
C PRO A 162 -13.33 -17.13 -7.24
N ILE A 163 -14.39 -17.33 -8.04
CA ILE A 163 -15.03 -16.23 -8.80
C ILE A 163 -15.78 -15.28 -7.84
N ILE A 164 -16.42 -15.84 -6.82
CA ILE A 164 -17.19 -15.07 -5.84
C ILE A 164 -16.23 -14.25 -4.97
N SER A 165 -15.14 -14.84 -4.51
CA SER A 165 -14.06 -14.20 -3.76
C SER A 165 -13.49 -13.01 -4.53
N LEU A 166 -13.20 -13.19 -5.83
CA LEU A 166 -12.71 -12.10 -6.68
C LEU A 166 -13.73 -10.96 -6.81
N GLY A 167 -15.02 -11.31 -7.03
CA GLY A 167 -16.11 -10.34 -7.10
C GLY A 167 -16.30 -9.56 -5.80
N LEU A 168 -16.32 -10.27 -4.66
CA LEU A 168 -16.39 -9.68 -3.33
C LEU A 168 -15.17 -8.82 -3.01
N GLY A 169 -13.97 -9.23 -3.42
CA GLY A 169 -12.75 -8.41 -3.30
C GLY A 169 -12.85 -7.11 -4.10
N GLY A 170 -13.37 -7.17 -5.32
CA GLY A 170 -13.66 -5.98 -6.14
C GLY A 170 -14.68 -5.05 -5.47
N LEU A 171 -15.80 -5.59 -5.00
CA LEU A 171 -16.82 -4.84 -4.26
C LEU A 171 -16.28 -4.25 -2.95
N GLY A 172 -15.45 -5.00 -2.23
CA GLY A 172 -14.75 -4.53 -1.03
C GLY A 172 -13.83 -3.36 -1.33
N GLY A 173 -13.13 -3.37 -2.47
CA GLY A 173 -12.37 -2.22 -2.95
C GLY A 173 -13.24 -0.97 -3.14
N LEU A 174 -14.40 -1.10 -3.79
CA LEU A 174 -15.36 -0.01 -3.97
C LEU A 174 -15.95 0.47 -2.63
N ALA A 175 -16.20 -0.45 -1.69
CA ALA A 175 -16.66 -0.12 -0.35
C ALA A 175 -15.60 0.69 0.42
N ILE A 176 -14.32 0.31 0.34
CA ILE A 176 -13.21 1.08 0.93
C ILE A 176 -13.12 2.47 0.33
N ILE A 177 -13.24 2.61 -0.99
CA ILE A 177 -13.27 3.93 -1.66
C ILE A 177 -14.46 4.76 -1.14
N THR A 178 -15.63 4.15 -1.01
CA THR A 178 -16.85 4.79 -0.52
C THR A 178 -16.66 5.30 0.91
N VAL A 179 -16.25 4.42 1.83
CA VAL A 179 -15.95 4.79 3.22
C VAL A 179 -14.90 5.88 3.29
N SER A 180 -13.78 5.73 2.56
CA SER A 180 -12.69 6.71 2.57
C SER A 180 -13.14 8.08 2.08
N THR A 181 -14.00 8.11 1.05
CA THR A 181 -14.58 9.35 0.51
C THR A 181 -15.51 10.00 1.53
N LEU A 182 -16.44 9.24 2.11
CA LEU A 182 -17.38 9.73 3.13
C LEU A 182 -16.62 10.27 4.36
N LEU A 183 -15.61 9.52 4.85
CA LEU A 183 -14.75 9.96 5.95
C LEU A 183 -14.01 11.24 5.59
N SER A 184 -13.55 11.41 4.35
CA SER A 184 -12.81 12.59 3.93
C SER A 184 -13.63 13.89 3.98
N MET A 185 -14.96 13.79 3.91
CA MET A 185 -15.88 14.94 4.00
C MET A 185 -16.07 15.45 5.43
N LEU A 186 -15.84 14.60 6.43
CA LEU A 186 -15.98 14.98 7.83
C LEU A 186 -14.80 15.87 8.28
N SER A 187 -15.09 16.83 9.15
CA SER A 187 -14.08 17.76 9.68
C SER A 187 -13.23 17.13 10.78
N TRP A 188 -13.80 16.24 11.60
CA TRP A 188 -13.09 15.56 12.71
C TRP A 188 -12.06 14.53 12.23
N THR A 189 -12.19 14.01 11.01
CA THR A 189 -11.31 12.97 10.44
C THR A 189 -10.02 13.53 9.82
N ARG A 190 -9.66 14.79 10.13
CA ARG A 190 -8.41 15.42 9.68
C ARG A 190 -7.18 14.58 10.05
N PHE A 191 -7.18 13.92 11.20
CA PHE A 191 -6.09 13.04 11.58
C PHE A 191 -5.98 11.83 10.63
N LEU A 192 -7.10 11.22 10.23
CA LEU A 192 -7.10 10.12 9.25
C LEU A 192 -6.60 10.58 7.88
N LYS A 193 -6.97 11.79 7.45
CA LYS A 193 -6.43 12.41 6.22
C LYS A 193 -4.91 12.58 6.30
N PHE A 194 -4.39 12.99 7.45
CA PHE A 194 -2.96 13.08 7.70
C PHE A 194 -2.28 11.70 7.63
N LEU A 195 -2.85 10.68 8.28
CA LEU A 195 -2.31 9.31 8.24
C LEU A 195 -2.30 8.77 6.80
N GLY A 196 -3.39 8.95 6.05
CA GLY A 196 -3.49 8.50 4.67
C GLY A 196 -2.45 9.15 3.75
N ARG A 197 -2.25 10.47 3.86
CA ARG A 197 -1.23 11.21 3.08
C ARG A 197 0.20 10.76 3.41
N ASN A 198 0.45 10.31 4.63
CA ASN A 198 1.74 9.82 5.09
C ASN A 198 1.77 8.28 5.24
N SER A 199 0.89 7.57 4.54
CA SER A 199 0.69 6.12 4.73
C SER A 199 1.97 5.31 4.48
N ILE A 200 2.82 5.71 3.53
CA ILE A 200 4.10 5.04 3.27
C ILE A 200 5.08 5.15 4.45
N VAL A 201 5.07 6.28 5.15
CA VAL A 201 5.90 6.52 6.35
C VAL A 201 5.46 5.57 7.46
N ILE A 202 4.14 5.49 7.68
CA ILE A 202 3.55 4.63 8.71
C ILE A 202 3.82 3.16 8.39
N TYR A 203 3.58 2.75 7.15
CA TYR A 203 3.79 1.39 6.68
C TYR A 203 5.26 0.92 6.79
N LEU A 204 6.22 1.83 6.63
CA LEU A 204 7.63 1.49 6.77
C LEU A 204 8.04 1.40 8.25
N ALA A 205 7.59 2.36 9.05
CA ALA A 205 8.02 2.51 10.44
C ALA A 205 7.29 1.63 11.45
N PHE A 206 6.05 1.18 11.20
CA PHE A 206 5.22 0.48 12.20
C PHE A 206 5.90 -0.75 12.81
N PHE A 207 6.76 -1.42 12.04
CA PHE A 207 7.47 -2.61 12.49
C PHE A 207 8.25 -2.34 13.79
N LEU A 208 8.89 -1.18 13.92
CA LEU A 208 9.79 -0.90 15.04
C LEU A 208 9.02 -0.67 16.35
N PRO A 209 8.03 0.24 16.43
CA PRO A 209 7.19 0.37 17.62
C PRO A 209 6.44 -0.91 17.96
N MET A 210 5.93 -1.62 16.95
CA MET A 210 5.25 -2.90 17.15
C MET A 210 6.18 -3.96 17.75
N ALA A 211 7.37 -4.15 17.20
CA ALA A 211 8.33 -5.15 17.69
C ALA A 211 8.81 -4.82 19.11
N ILE A 212 9.19 -3.56 19.36
CA ILE A 212 9.68 -3.12 20.68
C ILE A 212 8.58 -3.29 21.73
N SER A 213 7.38 -2.75 21.48
CA SER A 213 6.27 -2.86 22.42
C SER A 213 5.88 -4.30 22.69
N ARG A 214 5.83 -5.16 21.64
CA ARG A 214 5.55 -6.59 21.81
C ARG A 214 6.58 -7.26 22.71
N THR A 215 7.87 -7.06 22.47
CA THR A 215 8.93 -7.67 23.28
C THR A 215 8.90 -7.18 24.72
N VAL A 216 8.69 -5.89 24.94
CA VAL A 216 8.60 -5.29 26.28
C VAL A 216 7.36 -5.79 27.02
N LEU A 217 6.19 -5.74 26.40
CA LEU A 217 4.93 -6.16 27.03
C LEU A 217 4.93 -7.65 27.36
N LEU A 218 5.40 -8.51 26.44
CA LEU A 218 5.47 -9.95 26.72
C LEU A 218 6.48 -10.29 27.82
N LYS A 219 7.54 -9.51 27.96
CA LYS A 219 8.58 -9.76 28.97
C LYS A 219 8.24 -9.21 30.35
N TYR A 220 7.62 -8.02 30.41
CA TYR A 220 7.46 -7.26 31.65
C TYR A 220 6.01 -7.10 32.10
N ALA A 221 5.03 -7.29 31.20
CA ALA A 221 3.61 -7.16 31.51
C ALA A 221 2.91 -8.53 31.56
N SER A 222 3.50 -9.48 32.28
CA SER A 222 2.94 -10.84 32.44
C SER A 222 1.59 -10.88 33.17
N PHE A 223 1.17 -9.77 33.76
CA PHE A 223 -0.14 -9.60 34.39
C PHE A 223 -1.26 -9.24 33.40
N LEU A 224 -0.93 -8.87 32.15
CA LEU A 224 -1.90 -8.58 31.11
C LEU A 224 -2.20 -9.84 30.30
N ASP A 225 -3.46 -10.01 29.90
CA ASP A 225 -3.84 -11.05 28.97
C ASP A 225 -3.35 -10.75 27.54
N ILE A 226 -3.30 -11.79 26.71
CA ILE A 226 -2.79 -11.72 25.33
C ILE A 226 -3.62 -10.76 24.47
N GLY A 227 -4.93 -10.66 24.72
CA GLY A 227 -5.83 -9.75 24.00
C GLY A 227 -5.47 -8.29 24.29
N THR A 228 -5.30 -7.94 25.56
CA THR A 228 -4.86 -6.60 25.98
C THR A 228 -3.47 -6.27 25.44
N ILE A 229 -2.51 -7.20 25.52
CA ILE A 229 -1.18 -7.01 24.93
C ILE A 229 -1.30 -6.75 23.42
N SER A 230 -2.11 -7.51 22.70
CA SER A 230 -2.30 -7.34 21.26
C SER A 230 -2.92 -5.99 20.91
N ALA A 231 -3.88 -5.51 21.71
CA ALA A 231 -4.47 -4.19 21.55
C ALA A 231 -3.42 -3.08 21.76
N LEU A 232 -2.62 -3.16 22.83
CA LEU A 232 -1.57 -2.19 23.14
C LEU A 232 -0.48 -2.17 22.05
N VAL A 233 -0.05 -3.34 21.57
CA VAL A 233 0.90 -3.47 20.46
C VAL A 233 0.34 -2.85 19.19
N THR A 234 -0.97 -3.01 18.92
CA THR A 234 -1.64 -2.38 17.78
C THR A 234 -1.62 -0.86 17.90
N PHE A 235 -1.97 -0.31 19.08
CA PHE A 235 -1.86 1.13 19.33
C PHE A 235 -0.44 1.64 19.16
N ALA A 236 0.56 0.94 19.71
CA ALA A 236 1.96 1.31 19.54
C ALA A 236 2.40 1.27 18.07
N GLY A 237 1.96 0.27 17.30
CA GLY A 237 2.24 0.14 15.87
C GLY A 237 1.63 1.26 15.02
N VAL A 238 0.47 1.80 15.41
CA VAL A 238 -0.19 2.90 14.68
C VAL A 238 0.33 4.28 15.12
N ILE A 239 0.43 4.50 16.44
CA ILE A 239 0.80 5.80 17.02
C ILE A 239 2.31 6.02 16.93
N GLY A 240 3.10 4.98 17.15
CA GLY A 240 4.57 5.06 17.16
C GLY A 240 5.17 5.66 15.89
N PRO A 241 4.77 5.22 14.68
CA PRO A 241 5.22 5.83 13.43
C PRO A 241 4.87 7.31 13.29
N VAL A 242 3.70 7.70 13.79
CA VAL A 242 3.23 9.09 13.74
C VAL A 242 4.10 9.97 14.64
N ILE A 243 4.38 9.50 15.85
CA ILE A 243 5.30 10.18 16.78
C ILE A 243 6.69 10.26 16.17
N LEU A 244 7.22 9.15 15.65
CA LEU A 244 8.55 9.10 15.03
C LEU A 244 8.64 10.09 13.87
N TYR A 245 7.64 10.12 13.00
CA TYR A 245 7.59 11.06 11.89
C TYR A 245 7.51 12.51 12.37
N GLY A 246 6.69 12.80 13.38
CA GLY A 246 6.62 14.12 14.01
C GLY A 246 7.96 14.58 14.58
N LEU A 247 8.68 13.70 15.27
CA LEU A 247 10.01 13.98 15.82
C LEU A 247 11.05 14.26 14.74
N ILE A 248 11.02 13.51 13.63
CA ILE A 248 11.92 13.73 12.49
C ILE A 248 11.64 15.08 11.82
N GLN A 249 10.36 15.45 11.67
CA GLN A 249 10.00 16.74 11.12
C GLN A 249 10.38 17.90 12.05
N PHE A 250 10.24 17.71 13.37
CA PHE A 250 10.61 18.71 14.37
C PHE A 250 12.13 18.90 14.48
N THR A 251 12.89 17.81 14.57
CA THR A 251 14.35 17.85 14.75
C THR A 251 15.11 18.12 13.45
N GLY A 252 14.47 17.89 12.30
CA GLY A 252 15.12 17.95 10.98
C GLY A 252 16.09 16.80 10.69
N PHE A 253 16.36 15.93 11.68
CA PHE A 253 17.26 14.81 11.57
C PHE A 253 16.49 13.53 11.18
N GLY A 254 17.05 12.72 10.28
CA GLY A 254 16.40 11.47 9.84
C GLY A 254 15.43 11.61 8.66
N LYS A 255 15.35 12.78 8.02
CA LYS A 255 14.50 12.99 6.82
C LYS A 255 14.79 11.98 5.70
N PHE A 256 16.03 11.50 5.57
CA PHE A 256 16.42 10.49 4.58
C PHE A 256 15.68 9.14 4.70
N LEU A 257 15.03 8.86 5.84
CA LEU A 257 14.22 7.66 6.06
C LEU A 257 12.93 7.66 5.25
N PHE A 258 12.40 8.84 4.93
CA PHE A 258 11.07 9.03 4.36
C PHE A 258 11.05 9.98 3.17
N GLU A 259 11.99 10.92 3.09
CA GLU A 259 12.13 11.88 2.02
C GLU A 259 13.21 11.43 1.03
N ARG A 260 13.01 11.84 -0.23
CA ARG A 260 13.91 11.49 -1.33
C ARG A 260 15.24 12.22 -1.18
N PRO A 261 16.39 11.53 -1.28
CA PRO A 261 17.65 12.22 -1.44
C PRO A 261 17.70 12.90 -2.82
N GLN A 262 18.32 14.09 -2.88
CA GLN A 262 18.27 14.96 -4.07
C GLN A 262 18.82 14.32 -5.35
N TRP A 263 19.76 13.37 -5.23
CA TRP A 263 20.35 12.63 -6.35
C TRP A 263 19.39 11.62 -7.01
N ALA A 264 18.29 11.25 -6.34
CA ALA A 264 17.29 10.32 -6.84
C ALA A 264 16.07 11.00 -7.50
N ILE A 265 16.10 12.33 -7.68
CA ILE A 265 15.07 13.12 -8.36
C ILE A 265 15.48 13.29 -9.82
N LEU A 266 14.81 12.59 -10.73
CA LEU A 266 15.09 12.63 -12.17
C LEU A 266 14.47 13.82 -12.93
N ASP A 267 13.99 14.85 -12.23
CA ASP A 267 13.45 16.06 -12.87
C ASP A 267 14.00 17.33 -12.21
N LYS A 268 15.17 17.76 -12.68
CA LYS A 268 15.61 19.16 -12.58
C LYS A 268 15.90 19.80 -13.93
N HIS A 269 15.77 19.07 -15.06
CA HIS A 269 16.28 19.54 -16.35
C HIS A 269 15.25 19.98 -17.39
N SER A 270 13.94 19.91 -17.13
CA SER A 270 12.93 20.39 -18.10
C SER A 270 12.34 21.77 -17.79
N ALA A 271 12.46 22.29 -16.57
CA ALA A 271 11.92 23.61 -16.22
C ALA A 271 12.85 24.77 -16.63
N SER A 272 14.17 24.54 -16.70
CA SER A 272 15.13 25.60 -17.05
C SER A 272 15.22 25.91 -18.55
N LYS A 273 14.77 25.01 -19.44
CA LYS A 273 14.74 25.27 -20.90
C LYS A 273 13.48 26.01 -21.35
N ALA A 274 12.39 25.96 -20.59
CA ALA A 274 11.17 26.69 -20.90
C ALA A 274 11.28 28.19 -20.53
N SER A 275 12.08 28.55 -19.52
CA SER A 275 12.30 29.95 -19.11
C SER A 275 13.42 30.66 -19.89
N LEU A 276 14.25 29.92 -20.64
CA LEU A 276 15.29 30.50 -21.50
C LEU A 276 14.79 30.79 -22.92
N ASN A 277 13.76 30.07 -23.40
CA ASN A 277 13.17 30.31 -24.72
C ASN A 277 12.04 31.36 -24.73
N SER A 278 11.60 31.88 -23.57
CA SER A 278 10.58 32.94 -23.50
C SER A 278 11.14 34.36 -23.42
N ASN A 279 12.47 34.51 -23.33
CA ASN A 279 13.13 35.80 -23.16
C ASN A 279 13.79 36.35 -24.43
N ASP A 280 13.81 35.59 -25.53
CA ASP A 280 14.39 36.03 -26.81
C ASP A 280 13.39 36.74 -27.75
N ASP A 281 12.11 36.87 -27.36
CA ASP A 281 11.05 37.45 -28.21
C ASP A 281 10.46 38.76 -27.65
N LYS A 282 11.17 39.40 -26.69
CA LYS A 282 10.73 40.64 -26.03
C LYS A 282 11.57 41.88 -26.35
N ASP A 283 12.44 41.83 -27.35
CA ASP A 283 13.30 42.96 -27.74
C ASP A 283 12.98 43.49 -29.15
N LYS A 284 11.70 43.74 -29.43
CA LYS A 284 11.27 44.69 -30.46
C LYS A 284 10.58 45.88 -29.79
N THR A 285 11.28 46.99 -29.83
CA THR A 285 11.03 48.28 -29.19
C THR A 285 9.65 48.91 -29.42
N PRO A 286 9.21 49.81 -28.51
CA PRO A 286 7.84 50.34 -28.43
C PRO A 286 7.64 51.62 -29.25
N GLY A 287 6.49 51.74 -29.90
CA GLY A 287 6.06 52.94 -30.63
C GLY A 287 4.65 53.39 -30.21
N LEU A 288 4.64 54.37 -29.29
CA LEU A 288 3.75 55.55 -29.23
C LEU A 288 2.21 55.39 -29.33
N LEU A 289 1.55 55.69 -28.20
CA LEU A 289 0.39 56.59 -28.00
C LEU A 289 -0.74 56.61 -29.05
N ASN A 290 -1.98 56.28 -28.65
CA ASN A 290 -2.98 57.27 -28.17
C ASN A 290 -4.27 56.58 -27.66
N PRO A 291 -5.07 57.23 -26.79
CA PRO A 291 -6.32 56.71 -26.22
C PRO A 291 -7.58 57.22 -26.97
N ALA A 292 -8.72 56.67 -26.57
CA ALA A 292 -10.11 57.00 -26.95
C ALA A 292 -10.60 56.39 -28.28
N GLU A 293 -11.51 55.41 -28.18
CA GLU A 293 -12.97 55.54 -28.28
C GLU A 293 -13.64 54.27 -27.73
#